data_AF-A0A7K2YYU7-F1
#
_entry.id   AF-A0A7K2YYU7-F1
#
_cell.length_a   1.000
_cell.length_b   1.000
_cell.length_c   1.000
_cell.angle_alpha   90.00
_cell.angle_beta   90.00
_cell.angle_gamma   90.00
#
_symmetry.space_group_name_H-M   'P 1'
#
loop_
_entity.id
_entity.type
_entity.pdbx_description
1 polymer ?
#
loop_
_entity_poly.entity_id
_entity_poly.type
_entity_poly.pdbx_seq_one_letter_code
_entity_poly.pdbx_strand_id
1 'polypeptide(L)'
;MRSLLAASVLLLAGVVTSSVAAADRDSPARWNPSAADSYLNYVAPRDPLPPEAPPAASPDLHDRMLAADRRARAYDRKYSAGNPVTARRLARAEAEAARTGKSPRAQAGEATRDAKLLTILVEFNDRADDDFSGFARPTSVADPTCVTEPPGTVENGPRHNHLPDPAVAGKDDNTLWVKDFDKAHFDDMLYSEKGITERVRPDLTGPDGKPGISLAGLTMRNMYQEMSHGAYNVGGHSAGWVGVPHSEAWYAAAACGAPRQDNSGSPQNPRGVRQFVTDAVDALAAAQPDFPWSDYDKEDPGDADHDDNTQEPDGVVDHLVLVHAGKDKSAGGGAEGTYAIWAHASTVLRGHVVPGTDLKVANYIVQPEDSGVGVFAHEFGHDLGLPDLYDNFSGG
;
A
#
# COMPACT_ATOMS: atom_id res chain seq x y z
N MET A 1 55.91 60.05 -32.36
CA MET A 1 54.51 60.54 -32.45
C MET A 1 53.58 59.40 -32.08
N ARG A 2 52.53 59.70 -31.30
CA ARG A 2 51.44 58.83 -30.78
C ARG A 2 51.71 58.19 -29.41
N SER A 3 51.16 58.82 -28.37
CA SER A 3 50.81 58.18 -27.11
C SER A 3 49.32 58.45 -26.86
N LEU A 4 48.60 57.36 -26.60
CA LEU A 4 47.14 57.25 -26.53
C LEU A 4 46.56 57.87 -25.25
N LEU A 5 45.37 58.49 -25.37
CA LEU A 5 44.44 58.68 -24.26
C LEU A 5 43.69 57.38 -24.00
N ALA A 6 43.62 56.97 -22.73
CA ALA A 6 42.64 56.00 -22.24
C ALA A 6 41.52 56.75 -21.53
N ALA A 7 40.28 56.57 -21.98
CA ALA A 7 39.08 57.05 -21.34
C ALA A 7 38.46 55.92 -20.50
N SER A 8 38.24 56.17 -19.22
CA SER A 8 37.52 55.25 -18.33
C SER A 8 36.05 55.66 -18.28
N VAL A 9 35.17 54.76 -18.73
CA VAL A 9 33.71 54.87 -18.62
C VAL A 9 33.29 54.15 -17.33
N LEU A 10 32.61 54.87 -16.44
CA LEU A 10 32.00 54.33 -15.22
C LEU A 10 30.61 53.75 -15.60
N LEU A 11 30.42 52.44 -15.46
CA LEU A 11 29.11 51.79 -15.58
C LEU A 11 28.43 51.79 -14.20
N LEU A 12 27.25 52.41 -14.10
CA LEU A 12 26.32 52.21 -12.98
C LEU A 12 25.59 50.87 -13.19
N ALA A 13 25.80 49.92 -12.28
CA ALA A 13 25.00 48.71 -12.19
C ALA A 13 23.70 49.01 -11.43
N GLY A 14 22.55 48.86 -12.09
CA GLY A 14 21.24 48.89 -11.45
C GLY A 14 20.97 47.58 -10.72
N VAL A 15 20.65 47.67 -9.43
CA VAL A 15 20.18 46.53 -8.62
C VAL A 15 18.74 46.24 -9.03
N VAL A 16 18.50 45.08 -9.63
CA VAL A 16 17.14 44.56 -9.88
C VAL A 16 16.74 43.81 -8.61
N THR A 17 15.89 44.42 -7.78
CA THR A 17 15.23 43.69 -6.70
C THR A 17 14.11 42.85 -7.30
N SER A 18 14.35 41.56 -7.48
CA SER A 18 13.31 40.58 -7.74
C SER A 18 12.43 40.46 -6.49
N SER A 19 11.29 41.12 -6.49
CA SER A 19 10.22 40.90 -5.52
C SER A 19 9.71 39.47 -5.69
N VAL A 20 10.03 38.59 -4.75
CA VAL A 20 9.33 37.31 -4.59
C VAL A 20 7.90 37.68 -4.21
N ALA A 21 6.94 37.39 -5.09
CA ALA A 21 5.53 37.55 -4.77
C ALA A 21 5.24 36.70 -3.51
N ALA A 22 4.66 37.32 -2.49
CA ALA A 22 4.16 36.57 -1.35
C ALA A 22 3.10 35.59 -1.87
N ALA A 23 3.23 34.30 -1.54
CA ALA A 23 2.18 33.32 -1.77
C ALA A 23 0.89 33.80 -1.11
N ASP A 24 -0.22 33.69 -1.84
CA ASP A 24 -1.54 34.12 -1.39
C ASP A 24 -2.05 33.07 -0.40
N ARG A 25 -1.80 33.28 0.89
CA ARG A 25 -2.10 32.36 2.01
C ARG A 25 -3.58 32.00 2.20
N ASP A 26 -4.45 32.51 1.34
CA ASP A 26 -5.91 32.27 1.37
C ASP A 26 -6.39 31.41 0.19
N SER A 27 -5.51 30.96 -0.71
CA SER A 27 -5.88 30.01 -1.76
C SER A 27 -5.94 28.60 -1.16
N PRO A 28 -7.04 27.83 -1.35
CA PRO A 28 -7.11 26.49 -0.80
C PRO A 28 -6.04 25.60 -1.43
N ALA A 29 -5.31 24.85 -0.61
CA ALA A 29 -4.41 23.80 -1.04
C ALA A 29 -5.11 22.87 -2.04
N ARG A 30 -4.42 22.59 -3.15
CA ARG A 30 -4.92 21.68 -4.20
C ARG A 30 -3.78 20.84 -4.74
N TRP A 31 -3.64 19.64 -4.20
CA TRP A 31 -2.69 18.69 -4.73
C TRP A 31 -3.24 18.05 -6.01
N ASN A 32 -2.40 18.04 -7.05
CA ASN A 32 -2.69 17.35 -8.30
C ASN A 32 -1.63 16.27 -8.54
N PRO A 33 -1.91 15.01 -8.17
CA PRO A 33 -0.93 13.94 -8.23
C PRO A 33 -0.28 13.82 -9.61
N SER A 34 1.03 13.66 -9.64
CA SER A 34 1.80 13.56 -10.87
C SER A 34 2.54 12.22 -10.96
N ALA A 35 3.18 11.98 -12.11
CA ALA A 35 4.06 10.81 -12.25
C ALA A 35 5.28 10.87 -11.31
N ALA A 36 5.69 12.06 -10.85
CA ALA A 36 6.80 12.22 -9.91
C ALA A 36 6.42 11.85 -8.47
N ASP A 37 5.13 11.71 -8.20
CA ASP A 37 4.60 11.34 -6.88
C ASP A 37 4.24 9.85 -6.81
N SER A 38 4.39 9.12 -7.92
CA SER A 38 4.10 7.69 -7.96
C SER A 38 5.17 6.88 -7.25
N TYR A 39 4.73 5.95 -6.41
CA TYR A 39 5.59 4.97 -5.75
C TYR A 39 4.97 3.59 -5.78
N LEU A 40 5.73 2.61 -5.33
CA LEU A 40 5.31 1.22 -5.21
C LEU A 40 6.22 0.57 -4.18
N ASN A 41 5.62 -0.10 -3.18
CA ASN A 41 6.26 -0.94 -2.18
C ASN A 41 5.48 -2.24 -2.11
N TYR A 42 6.14 -3.37 -2.31
CA TYR A 42 5.50 -4.67 -2.21
C TYR A 42 5.74 -5.27 -0.83
N VAL A 43 4.71 -5.93 -0.29
CA VAL A 43 4.89 -6.79 0.87
C VAL A 43 5.95 -7.84 0.55
N ALA A 44 6.95 -7.97 1.43
CA ALA A 44 7.95 -9.03 1.30
C ALA A 44 7.28 -10.41 1.29
N PRO A 45 7.79 -11.39 0.51
CA PRO A 45 7.25 -12.75 0.54
C PRO A 45 7.18 -13.29 1.98
N ARG A 46 5.98 -13.63 2.45
CA ARG A 46 5.75 -14.06 3.85
C ARG A 46 6.39 -15.41 4.15
N ASP A 47 6.56 -16.24 3.13
CA ASP A 47 7.39 -17.43 3.20
C ASP A 47 8.72 -17.15 2.50
N PRO A 48 9.89 -17.31 3.16
CA PRO A 48 11.02 -17.80 2.38
C PRO A 48 10.47 -19.05 1.70
N LEU A 49 10.60 -19.14 0.36
CA LEU A 49 10.49 -20.43 -0.32
C LEU A 49 11.10 -21.45 0.64
N PRO A 50 10.43 -22.56 0.97
CA PRO A 50 10.98 -23.52 1.90
C PRO A 50 12.47 -23.66 1.57
N PRO A 51 13.39 -23.55 2.56
CA PRO A 51 14.84 -23.48 2.29
C PRO A 51 15.36 -24.66 1.46
N GLU A 52 14.50 -25.62 1.19
CA GLU A 52 14.62 -26.67 0.23
C GLU A 52 13.56 -26.42 -0.86
N ALA A 53 13.99 -26.14 -2.09
CA ALA A 53 13.22 -26.53 -3.27
C ALA A 53 12.60 -27.91 -2.99
N PRO A 54 11.35 -28.20 -3.42
CA PRO A 54 10.71 -29.46 -3.07
C PRO A 54 11.74 -30.58 -3.29
N PRO A 55 11.94 -31.51 -2.34
CA PRO A 55 13.08 -32.45 -2.32
C PRO A 55 13.22 -33.36 -3.56
N ALA A 56 12.37 -33.14 -4.58
CA ALA A 56 12.31 -33.79 -5.87
C ALA A 56 12.35 -32.81 -7.09
N ALA A 57 12.66 -31.51 -6.92
CA ALA A 57 12.81 -30.60 -8.06
C ALA A 57 13.97 -31.05 -8.95
N SER A 58 13.76 -31.04 -10.27
CA SER A 58 14.87 -31.26 -11.21
C SER A 58 15.91 -30.14 -11.05
N PRO A 59 17.20 -30.39 -11.34
CA PRO A 59 18.22 -29.33 -11.32
C PRO A 59 17.84 -28.10 -12.14
N ASP A 60 17.20 -28.30 -13.31
CA ASP A 60 16.71 -27.21 -14.16
C ASP A 60 15.61 -26.37 -13.48
N LEU A 61 14.65 -27.01 -12.80
CA LEU A 61 13.63 -26.31 -12.04
C LEU A 61 14.24 -25.52 -10.88
N HIS A 62 15.18 -26.12 -10.16
CA HIS A 62 15.88 -25.45 -9.06
C HIS A 62 16.61 -24.18 -9.54
N ASP A 63 17.35 -24.25 -10.64
CA ASP A 63 18.04 -23.09 -11.21
C ASP A 63 17.07 -21.99 -11.65
N ARG A 64 15.91 -22.35 -12.21
CA ARG A 64 14.85 -21.40 -12.55
C ARG A 64 14.26 -20.72 -11.32
N MET A 65 13.99 -21.48 -10.26
CA MET A 65 13.50 -20.93 -8.99
C MET A 65 14.49 -19.93 -8.39
N LEU A 66 15.78 -20.27 -8.35
CA LEU A 66 16.83 -19.35 -7.90
C LEU A 66 16.93 -18.10 -8.76
N ALA A 67 16.79 -18.22 -10.08
CA ALA A 67 16.77 -17.08 -10.98
C ALA A 67 15.55 -16.18 -10.76
N ALA A 68 14.37 -16.77 -10.53
CA ALA A 68 13.16 -16.04 -10.18
C ALA A 68 13.31 -15.32 -8.84
N ASP A 69 13.92 -15.96 -7.83
CA ASP A 69 14.20 -15.33 -6.53
C ASP A 69 15.14 -14.12 -6.64
N ARG A 70 16.21 -14.24 -7.43
CA ARG A 70 17.12 -13.11 -7.70
C ARG A 70 16.39 -11.95 -8.39
N ARG A 71 15.50 -12.24 -9.34
CA ARG A 71 14.68 -11.21 -10.01
C ARG A 71 13.71 -10.55 -9.04
N ALA A 72 13.03 -11.34 -8.20
CA ALA A 72 12.12 -10.84 -7.17
C ALA A 72 12.83 -9.89 -6.20
N ARG A 73 13.98 -10.28 -5.63
CA ARG A 73 14.76 -9.40 -4.74
C ARG A 73 15.27 -8.14 -5.43
N ALA A 74 15.67 -8.25 -6.70
CA ALA A 74 16.07 -7.08 -7.48
C ALA A 74 14.90 -6.14 -7.77
N TYR A 75 13.70 -6.70 -7.91
CA TYR A 75 12.46 -5.96 -8.06
C TYR A 75 12.09 -5.23 -6.76
N ASP A 76 12.13 -5.92 -5.61
CA ASP A 76 11.88 -5.31 -4.29
C ASP A 76 12.85 -4.16 -3.99
N ARG A 77 14.16 -4.35 -4.27
CA ARG A 77 15.17 -3.29 -4.17
C ARG A 77 14.83 -2.02 -4.95
N LYS A 78 14.17 -2.16 -6.10
CA LYS A 78 13.82 -1.02 -6.95
C LYS A 78 12.65 -0.23 -6.34
N TYR A 79 11.85 -0.89 -5.50
CA TYR A 79 10.56 -0.46 -4.98
C TYR A 79 10.56 -0.49 -3.45
N SER A 80 11.64 0.03 -2.85
CA SER A 80 11.84 0.05 -1.39
C SER A 80 11.75 1.46 -0.78
N ALA A 81 11.52 2.49 -1.60
CA ALA A 81 11.33 3.86 -1.12
C ALA A 81 9.87 4.07 -0.72
N GLY A 82 9.60 4.78 0.37
CA GLY A 82 8.24 5.16 0.74
C GLY A 82 7.66 6.23 -0.18
N ASN A 83 6.45 6.68 0.14
CA ASN A 83 5.74 7.74 -0.56
C ASN A 83 6.65 8.99 -0.72
N PRO A 84 6.94 9.44 -1.95
CA PRO A 84 7.92 10.48 -2.21
C PRO A 84 7.49 11.85 -1.71
N VAL A 85 6.19 12.12 -1.58
CA VAL A 85 5.67 13.39 -1.05
C VAL A 85 6.04 13.51 0.42
N THR A 86 5.66 12.52 1.22
CA THR A 86 5.93 12.45 2.66
C THR A 86 7.42 12.23 2.95
N ALA A 87 8.13 11.44 2.14
CA ALA A 87 9.57 11.25 2.26
C ALA A 87 10.37 12.56 2.08
N ARG A 88 9.96 13.44 1.16
CA ARG A 88 10.58 14.78 1.01
C ARG A 88 10.40 15.61 2.27
N ARG A 89 9.25 15.53 2.92
CA ARG A 89 8.96 16.22 4.18
C ARG A 89 9.79 15.66 5.34
N LEU A 90 9.89 14.34 5.45
CA LEU A 90 10.77 13.67 6.42
C LEU A 90 12.23 14.14 6.27
N ALA A 91 12.77 14.14 5.04
CA ALA A 91 14.13 14.57 4.77
C ALA A 91 14.39 16.04 5.17
N ARG A 92 13.40 16.94 4.98
CA ARG A 92 13.49 18.34 5.45
C ARG A 92 13.53 18.42 6.97
N ALA A 93 12.67 17.67 7.67
CA ALA A 93 12.64 17.63 9.13
C ALA A 93 13.95 17.07 9.71
N GLU A 94 14.52 16.03 9.10
CA GLU A 94 15.82 15.48 9.49
C GLU A 94 16.97 16.47 9.26
N ALA A 95 16.99 17.15 8.12
CA ALA A 95 18.00 18.18 7.83
C ALA A 95 17.94 19.33 8.84
N GLU A 96 16.74 19.77 9.23
CA GLU A 96 16.55 20.81 10.24
C GLU A 96 16.97 20.32 11.64
N ALA A 97 16.68 19.06 11.97
CA ALA A 97 17.13 18.45 13.21
C ALA A 97 18.66 18.37 13.30
N ALA A 98 19.32 17.96 12.21
CA ALA A 98 20.77 17.94 12.11
C ALA A 98 21.39 19.35 12.25
N ARG A 99 20.74 20.37 11.66
CA ARG A 99 21.20 21.76 11.70
C ARG A 99 21.06 22.41 13.08
N THR A 100 19.97 22.10 13.80
CA THR A 100 19.62 22.77 15.06
C THR A 100 19.99 21.97 16.32
N GLY A 101 20.23 20.67 16.18
CA GLY A 101 20.38 19.74 17.30
C GLY A 101 19.08 19.47 18.06
N LYS A 102 17.93 19.94 17.57
CA LYS A 102 16.61 19.68 18.17
C LYS A 102 15.92 18.57 17.39
N SER A 103 15.31 17.60 18.09
CA SER A 103 14.49 16.57 17.43
C SER A 103 13.29 17.20 16.70
N PRO A 104 12.72 16.53 15.68
CA PRO A 104 11.50 17.01 15.02
C PRO A 104 10.36 17.30 16.01
N ARG A 105 10.18 16.46 17.04
CA ARG A 105 9.22 16.70 18.13
C ARG A 105 9.51 17.98 18.91
N ALA A 106 10.77 18.23 19.25
CA ALA A 106 11.16 19.46 19.96
C ALA A 106 11.00 20.72 19.09
N GLN A 107 10.94 20.58 17.77
CA GLN A 107 10.66 21.69 16.83
C GLN A 107 9.15 21.93 16.66
N ALA A 108 8.35 20.88 16.55
CA ALA A 108 6.90 20.94 16.38
C ALA A 108 6.11 21.22 17.67
N GLY A 109 6.74 21.03 18.84
CA GLY A 109 6.08 21.15 20.15
C GLY A 109 5.33 19.87 20.55
N GLU A 110 4.45 19.97 21.55
CA GLU A 110 3.64 18.84 22.06
C GLU A 110 2.35 18.59 21.24
N ALA A 111 2.26 19.15 20.02
CA ALA A 111 1.09 18.96 19.17
C ALA A 111 0.93 17.48 18.79
N THR A 112 -0.25 16.94 19.06
CA THR A 112 -0.66 15.61 18.59
C THR A 112 -1.13 15.70 17.14
N ARG A 113 -0.89 14.63 16.37
CA ARG A 113 -1.39 14.45 15.01
C ARG A 113 -2.38 13.30 14.99
N ASP A 114 -3.47 13.48 14.26
CA ASP A 114 -4.51 12.47 14.07
C ASP A 114 -4.60 12.15 12.59
N ALA A 115 -4.25 10.91 12.21
CA ALA A 115 -4.49 10.41 10.88
C ALA A 115 -5.79 9.61 10.84
N LYS A 116 -6.65 9.93 9.87
CA LYS A 116 -7.92 9.25 9.65
C LYS A 116 -7.87 8.45 8.36
N LEU A 117 -7.85 7.12 8.50
CA LEU A 117 -7.75 6.20 7.37
C LEU A 117 -9.13 5.75 6.90
N LEU A 118 -9.33 5.79 5.58
CA LEU A 118 -10.47 5.16 4.93
C LEU A 118 -10.13 3.72 4.58
N THR A 119 -10.78 2.75 5.22
CA THR A 119 -10.67 1.35 4.81
C THR A 119 -11.87 0.94 3.96
N ILE A 120 -11.64 0.36 2.79
CA ILE A 120 -12.67 -0.24 1.93
C ILE A 120 -12.43 -1.75 1.88
N LEU A 121 -13.43 -2.55 2.21
CA LEU A 121 -13.34 -4.01 2.02
C LEU A 121 -13.92 -4.32 0.64
N VAL A 122 -13.24 -5.13 -0.15
CA VAL A 122 -13.53 -5.29 -1.58
C VAL A 122 -13.56 -6.75 -1.95
N GLU A 123 -14.71 -7.22 -2.40
CA GLU A 123 -14.88 -8.56 -2.93
C GLU A 123 -15.09 -8.54 -4.44
N PHE A 124 -14.73 -9.64 -5.08
CA PHE A 124 -14.77 -9.77 -6.53
C PHE A 124 -16.09 -10.38 -6.99
N ASN A 125 -16.37 -10.27 -8.28
CA ASN A 125 -17.57 -10.85 -8.86
C ASN A 125 -17.40 -12.36 -9.04
N ASP A 126 -18.17 -13.15 -8.29
CA ASP A 126 -18.21 -14.62 -8.35
C ASP A 126 -18.83 -15.18 -9.64
N ARG A 127 -19.28 -14.30 -10.54
CA ARG A 127 -19.84 -14.57 -11.87
C ARG A 127 -19.36 -13.54 -12.88
N ALA A 128 -18.08 -13.18 -12.80
CA ALA A 128 -17.41 -12.31 -13.77
C ALA A 128 -17.29 -12.98 -15.14
N ASP A 129 -17.04 -14.29 -15.15
CA ASP A 129 -16.76 -15.09 -16.34
C ASP A 129 -15.64 -14.47 -17.21
N ASP A 130 -14.58 -13.96 -16.57
CA ASP A 130 -13.45 -13.35 -17.27
C ASP A 130 -12.67 -14.43 -18.01
N ASP A 131 -12.53 -14.29 -19.34
CA ASP A 131 -11.88 -15.29 -20.20
C ASP A 131 -10.35 -15.20 -20.12
N PHE A 132 -9.73 -16.27 -19.61
CA PHE A 132 -8.28 -16.45 -19.51
C PHE A 132 -7.76 -17.50 -20.51
N SER A 133 -8.54 -17.90 -21.50
CA SER A 133 -8.12 -18.82 -22.56
C SER A 133 -6.82 -18.37 -23.23
N GLY A 134 -5.80 -19.23 -23.21
CA GLY A 134 -4.50 -18.93 -23.81
C GLY A 134 -3.63 -17.97 -22.99
N PHE A 135 -4.06 -17.53 -21.82
CA PHE A 135 -3.22 -16.75 -20.92
C PHE A 135 -2.03 -17.58 -20.44
N ALA A 136 -0.83 -17.02 -20.51
CA ALA A 136 0.38 -17.68 -20.06
C ALA A 136 0.79 -17.13 -18.68
N ARG A 137 0.87 -18.00 -17.69
CA ARG A 137 1.22 -17.67 -16.30
C ARG A 137 2.24 -18.65 -15.71
N PRO A 138 2.88 -18.33 -14.59
CA PRO A 138 3.63 -19.31 -13.82
C PRO A 138 2.72 -20.45 -13.33
N THR A 139 3.26 -21.66 -13.18
CA THR A 139 2.54 -22.81 -12.60
C THR A 139 2.03 -22.49 -11.21
N SER A 140 2.84 -21.83 -10.39
CA SER A 140 2.49 -21.32 -9.06
C SER A 140 3.36 -20.12 -8.70
N VAL A 141 3.11 -19.51 -7.54
CA VAL A 141 3.97 -18.43 -7.01
C VAL A 141 5.42 -18.92 -6.79
N ALA A 142 5.59 -20.21 -6.46
CA ALA A 142 6.90 -20.81 -6.20
C ALA A 142 7.58 -21.40 -7.45
N ASP A 143 6.81 -21.95 -8.39
CA ASP A 143 7.31 -22.54 -9.63
C ASP A 143 7.14 -21.56 -10.81
N PRO A 144 8.23 -20.95 -11.29
CA PRO A 144 8.19 -19.96 -12.37
C PRO A 144 8.01 -20.58 -13.76
N THR A 145 7.88 -21.90 -13.88
CA THR A 145 7.62 -22.57 -15.16
C THR A 145 6.31 -22.08 -15.73
N CYS A 146 6.30 -21.76 -17.02
CA CYS A 146 5.10 -21.23 -17.64
C CYS A 146 4.14 -22.33 -18.08
N VAL A 147 2.88 -22.12 -17.76
CA VAL A 147 1.74 -22.89 -18.27
C VAL A 147 0.83 -21.94 -19.05
N THR A 148 0.15 -22.49 -20.05
CA THR A 148 -0.85 -21.75 -20.83
C THR A 148 -2.21 -22.32 -20.50
N GLU A 149 -3.13 -21.43 -20.14
CA GLU A 149 -4.50 -21.79 -19.83
C GLU A 149 -5.20 -22.36 -21.07
N PRO A 150 -5.90 -23.51 -20.94
CA PRO A 150 -6.60 -24.12 -22.07
C PRO A 150 -7.76 -23.24 -22.56
N PRO A 151 -8.26 -23.47 -23.80
CA PRO A 151 -9.48 -22.82 -24.27
C PRO A 151 -10.67 -23.09 -23.33
N GLY A 152 -11.39 -22.03 -22.97
CA GLY A 152 -12.54 -22.06 -22.06
C GLY A 152 -12.19 -21.84 -20.58
N THR A 153 -10.95 -21.51 -20.23
CA THR A 153 -10.63 -21.08 -18.85
C THR A 153 -11.33 -19.76 -18.55
N VAL A 154 -12.16 -19.76 -17.51
CA VAL A 154 -12.85 -18.57 -17.00
C VAL A 154 -12.54 -18.39 -15.52
N GLU A 155 -12.28 -17.16 -15.11
CA GLU A 155 -11.95 -16.80 -13.74
C GLU A 155 -13.07 -15.98 -13.09
N ASN A 156 -13.29 -16.22 -11.79
CA ASN A 156 -14.38 -15.68 -10.99
C ASN A 156 -13.93 -15.44 -9.55
N GLY A 157 -14.55 -14.47 -8.87
CA GLY A 157 -14.35 -14.24 -7.44
C GLY A 157 -12.91 -13.87 -7.07
N PRO A 158 -12.51 -14.04 -5.80
CA PRO A 158 -13.29 -14.61 -4.69
C PRO A 158 -14.26 -13.63 -4.01
N ARG A 159 -15.22 -14.19 -3.27
CA ARG A 159 -15.99 -13.47 -2.24
C ARG A 159 -15.26 -13.59 -0.90
N HIS A 160 -15.54 -12.66 0.02
CA HIS A 160 -14.97 -12.72 1.37
C HIS A 160 -15.52 -13.89 2.20
N ASN A 161 -14.85 -14.25 3.29
CA ASN A 161 -15.16 -15.37 4.18
C ASN A 161 -15.10 -16.75 3.52
N HIS A 162 -14.34 -16.88 2.44
CA HIS A 162 -14.12 -18.14 1.73
C HIS A 162 -12.72 -18.74 1.95
N LEU A 163 -11.89 -18.08 2.76
CA LEU A 163 -10.60 -18.62 3.16
C LEU A 163 -10.76 -19.92 3.98
N PRO A 164 -10.08 -21.01 3.60
CA PRO A 164 -10.18 -22.27 4.32
C PRO A 164 -9.62 -22.14 5.73
N ASP A 165 -10.26 -22.79 6.70
CA ASP A 165 -9.77 -22.83 8.08
C ASP A 165 -8.40 -23.55 8.12
N PRO A 166 -7.31 -22.83 8.50
CA PRO A 166 -5.96 -23.39 8.52
C PRO A 166 -5.80 -24.54 9.53
N ALA A 167 -6.68 -24.64 10.54
CA ALA A 167 -6.67 -25.72 11.52
C ALA A 167 -6.90 -27.09 10.88
N VAL A 168 -7.61 -27.15 9.74
CA VAL A 168 -7.96 -28.41 9.06
C VAL A 168 -6.72 -29.09 8.46
N ALA A 169 -5.73 -28.33 8.01
CA ALA A 169 -4.50 -28.86 7.42
C ALA A 169 -3.45 -29.30 8.47
N GLY A 170 -3.61 -28.87 9.73
CA GLY A 170 -2.87 -29.37 10.90
C GLY A 170 -1.39 -28.96 11.00
N LYS A 171 -0.94 -27.95 10.24
CA LYS A 171 0.48 -27.50 10.22
C LYS A 171 0.69 -26.00 10.09
N ASP A 172 -0.39 -25.23 9.93
CA ASP A 172 -0.32 -23.79 9.79
C ASP A 172 -0.50 -23.17 11.18
N ASP A 173 0.54 -22.54 11.72
CA ASP A 173 0.52 -21.81 12.98
C ASP A 173 0.78 -20.30 12.82
N ASN A 174 0.76 -19.81 11.58
CA ASN A 174 1.14 -18.44 11.22
C ASN A 174 0.04 -17.65 10.50
N THR A 175 -0.95 -18.30 9.87
CA THR A 175 -2.06 -17.62 9.18
C THR A 175 -3.09 -17.12 10.20
N LEU A 176 -3.36 -15.81 10.18
CA LEU A 176 -4.50 -15.24 10.88
C LEU A 176 -5.79 -15.77 10.23
N TRP A 177 -6.71 -16.28 11.04
CA TRP A 177 -8.01 -16.70 10.54
C TRP A 177 -9.09 -16.51 11.60
N VAL A 178 -10.23 -15.98 11.16
CA VAL A 178 -11.47 -15.89 11.91
C VAL A 178 -12.61 -16.40 11.04
N LYS A 179 -13.75 -16.71 11.67
CA LYS A 179 -14.92 -17.22 10.96
C LYS A 179 -15.61 -16.15 10.10
N ASP A 180 -15.49 -14.89 10.50
CA ASP A 180 -16.13 -13.75 9.85
C ASP A 180 -15.21 -12.53 9.85
N PHE A 181 -14.67 -12.18 8.69
CA PHE A 181 -13.88 -10.99 8.40
C PHE A 181 -14.82 -9.82 8.06
N ASP A 182 -15.66 -9.45 9.02
CA ASP A 182 -16.62 -8.36 8.86
C ASP A 182 -15.98 -6.98 9.09
N LYS A 183 -16.80 -5.92 8.93
CA LYS A 183 -16.38 -4.55 9.20
C LYS A 183 -15.83 -4.37 10.63
N ALA A 184 -16.44 -5.03 11.62
CA ALA A 184 -16.06 -4.89 13.02
C ALA A 184 -14.69 -5.51 13.30
N HIS A 185 -14.37 -6.65 12.67
CA HIS A 185 -13.05 -7.26 12.74
C HIS A 185 -11.94 -6.28 12.37
N PHE A 186 -12.07 -5.60 11.22
CA PHE A 186 -11.07 -4.63 10.77
C PHE A 186 -11.06 -3.35 11.60
N ASP A 187 -12.22 -2.82 12.00
CA ASP A 187 -12.29 -1.66 12.88
C ASP A 187 -11.61 -1.93 14.23
N ASP A 188 -11.88 -3.10 14.83
CA ASP A 188 -11.29 -3.50 16.11
C ASP A 188 -9.78 -3.71 15.98
N MET A 189 -9.32 -4.38 14.91
CA MET A 189 -7.90 -4.62 14.68
C MET A 189 -7.10 -3.35 14.37
N LEU A 190 -7.66 -2.41 13.61
CA LEU A 190 -6.91 -1.25 13.12
C LEU A 190 -7.05 -0.03 14.03
N TYR A 191 -8.26 0.27 14.48
CA TYR A 191 -8.60 1.60 15.01
C TYR A 191 -9.04 1.60 16.47
N SER A 192 -9.30 0.45 17.07
CA SER A 192 -9.74 0.39 18.47
C SER A 192 -8.57 0.40 19.46
N GLU A 193 -8.83 0.81 20.70
CA GLU A 193 -7.87 0.69 21.80
C GLU A 193 -7.85 -0.72 22.41
N LYS A 194 -8.99 -1.42 22.37
CA LYS A 194 -9.15 -2.74 23.01
C LYS A 194 -8.67 -3.88 22.12
N GLY A 195 -8.63 -3.70 20.80
CA GLY A 195 -8.40 -4.75 19.83
C GLY A 195 -9.50 -5.79 19.80
N ILE A 196 -9.26 -6.86 19.03
CA ILE A 196 -10.11 -8.05 19.01
C ILE A 196 -9.93 -8.77 20.35
N THR A 197 -10.97 -8.69 21.19
CA THR A 197 -10.91 -9.25 22.57
C THR A 197 -11.18 -10.75 22.62
N GLU A 198 -11.84 -11.30 21.60
CA GLU A 198 -11.98 -12.74 21.43
C GLU A 198 -10.67 -13.36 20.93
N ARG A 199 -10.38 -14.58 21.36
CA ARG A 199 -9.19 -15.28 20.88
C ARG A 199 -9.43 -15.84 19.50
N VAL A 200 -8.50 -15.59 18.60
CA VAL A 200 -8.47 -16.17 17.26
C VAL A 200 -7.75 -17.51 17.29
N ARG A 201 -7.90 -18.34 16.25
CA ARG A 201 -7.17 -19.61 16.10
C ARG A 201 -7.20 -20.50 17.36
N PRO A 202 -8.39 -20.89 17.87
CA PRO A 202 -8.53 -21.67 19.12
C PRO A 202 -7.87 -23.06 19.07
N ASP A 203 -7.50 -23.52 17.89
CA ASP A 203 -6.71 -24.72 17.63
C ASP A 203 -5.24 -24.59 18.07
N LEU A 204 -4.72 -23.36 18.14
CA LEU A 204 -3.35 -23.08 18.58
C LEU A 204 -3.28 -22.85 20.11
N THR A 205 -2.06 -22.94 20.64
CA THR A 205 -1.76 -22.49 22.01
C THR A 205 -1.05 -21.15 21.95
N GLY A 206 -1.64 -20.12 22.54
CA GLY A 206 -1.06 -18.78 22.59
C GLY A 206 0.23 -18.71 23.41
N PRO A 207 1.03 -17.63 23.24
CA PRO A 207 2.26 -17.43 24.03
C PRO A 207 2.03 -17.41 25.55
N ASP A 208 0.80 -17.15 25.99
CA ASP A 208 0.37 -17.19 27.39
C ASP A 208 -0.06 -18.58 27.88
N GLY A 209 0.12 -19.62 27.06
CA GLY A 209 -0.16 -21.02 27.38
C GLY A 209 -1.64 -21.40 27.34
N LYS A 210 -2.52 -20.52 26.84
CA LYS A 210 -3.97 -20.77 26.75
C LYS A 210 -4.39 -21.13 25.32
N PRO A 211 -5.49 -21.87 25.12
CA PRO A 211 -6.05 -22.10 23.79
C PRO A 211 -6.40 -20.77 23.11
N GLY A 212 -6.06 -20.65 21.83
CA GLY A 212 -6.27 -19.45 21.03
C GLY A 212 -5.21 -18.37 21.22
N ILE A 213 -5.02 -17.57 20.17
CA ILE A 213 -4.13 -16.41 20.15
C ILE A 213 -4.93 -15.17 20.58
N SER A 214 -4.43 -14.46 21.59
CA SER A 214 -5.02 -13.20 22.04
C SER A 214 -4.46 -12.04 21.23
N LEU A 215 -5.34 -11.27 20.57
CA LEU A 215 -5.00 -10.03 19.88
C LEU A 215 -5.46 -8.77 20.65
N ALA A 216 -5.97 -8.95 21.87
CA ALA A 216 -6.43 -7.85 22.71
C ALA A 216 -5.31 -6.81 22.92
N GLY A 217 -5.60 -5.55 22.59
CA GLY A 217 -4.67 -4.41 22.66
C GLY A 217 -3.62 -4.37 21.54
N LEU A 218 -3.52 -5.38 20.68
CA LEU A 218 -2.60 -5.40 19.54
C LEU A 218 -3.29 -4.78 18.32
N THR A 219 -3.35 -3.45 18.30
CA THR A 219 -3.97 -2.68 17.21
C THR A 219 -2.99 -1.74 16.54
N MET A 220 -3.28 -1.37 15.28
CA MET A 220 -2.44 -0.41 14.56
C MET A 220 -2.43 0.93 15.28
N ARG A 221 -3.59 1.38 15.78
CA ARG A 221 -3.71 2.54 16.67
C ARG A 221 -2.75 2.48 17.86
N ASN A 222 -2.79 1.40 18.64
CA ASN A 222 -1.97 1.29 19.84
C ASN A 222 -0.46 1.26 19.50
N MET A 223 -0.08 0.57 18.42
CA MET A 223 1.31 0.54 17.95
C MET A 223 1.82 1.95 17.60
N TYR A 224 1.06 2.73 16.83
CA TYR A 224 1.46 4.09 16.48
C TYR A 224 1.45 5.06 17.67
N GLN A 225 0.49 4.91 18.59
CA GLN A 225 0.51 5.67 19.84
C GLN A 225 1.73 5.35 20.70
N GLU A 226 2.10 4.08 20.82
CA GLU A 226 3.27 3.65 21.57
C GLU A 226 4.56 4.18 20.94
N MET A 227 4.77 3.92 19.64
CA MET A 227 5.98 4.32 18.91
C MET A 227 6.17 5.83 18.85
N SER A 228 5.07 6.58 18.78
CA SER A 228 5.10 8.04 18.76
C SER A 228 5.15 8.67 20.15
N HIS A 229 5.12 7.89 21.23
CA HIS A 229 4.93 8.37 22.61
C HIS A 229 3.74 9.35 22.70
N GLY A 230 2.59 8.93 22.16
CA GLY A 230 1.32 9.66 22.15
C GLY A 230 1.26 10.88 21.24
N ALA A 231 2.25 11.11 20.37
CA ALA A 231 2.24 12.26 19.45
C ALA A 231 1.47 12.00 18.15
N TYR A 232 1.18 10.74 17.84
CA TYR A 232 0.54 10.34 16.60
C TYR A 232 -0.55 9.31 16.89
N ASN A 233 -1.78 9.67 16.57
CA ASN A 233 -2.95 8.81 16.70
C ASN A 233 -3.39 8.36 15.32
N VAL A 234 -3.73 7.08 15.23
CA VAL A 234 -4.34 6.50 14.05
C VAL A 234 -5.79 6.19 14.39
N GLY A 235 -6.69 6.62 13.51
CA GLY A 235 -8.12 6.34 13.57
C GLY A 235 -8.67 6.10 12.17
N GLY A 236 -9.95 5.79 12.09
CA GLY A 236 -10.58 5.45 10.83
C GLY A 236 -11.77 4.53 11.03
N HIS A 237 -12.39 4.16 9.91
CA HIS A 237 -13.45 3.17 9.86
C HIS A 237 -13.41 2.44 8.53
N SER A 238 -13.72 1.14 8.57
CA SER A 238 -14.04 0.35 7.40
C SER A 238 -15.41 0.76 6.84
N ALA A 239 -15.53 0.96 5.54
CA ALA A 239 -16.78 1.26 4.84
C ALA A 239 -17.64 0.01 4.59
N GLY A 240 -17.13 -1.18 4.90
CA GLY A 240 -17.75 -2.48 4.63
C GLY A 240 -17.36 -3.06 3.26
N TRP A 241 -17.92 -4.24 2.95
CA TRP A 241 -17.66 -4.98 1.71
C TRP A 241 -18.43 -4.37 0.53
N VAL A 242 -17.70 -3.99 -0.52
CA VAL A 242 -18.23 -3.58 -1.83
C VAL A 242 -17.78 -4.57 -2.90
N GLY A 243 -18.62 -4.76 -3.92
CA GLY A 243 -18.34 -5.67 -5.03
C GLY A 243 -17.75 -4.93 -6.23
N VAL A 244 -16.63 -5.41 -6.76
CA VAL A 244 -16.06 -4.94 -8.04
C VAL A 244 -16.52 -5.85 -9.21
N PRO A 245 -16.56 -5.35 -10.46
CA PRO A 245 -17.24 -6.06 -11.56
C PRO A 245 -16.55 -7.33 -12.07
N HIS A 246 -15.23 -7.45 -11.86
CA HIS A 246 -14.41 -8.53 -12.39
C HIS A 246 -13.88 -9.47 -11.29
N SER A 247 -13.32 -10.60 -11.73
CA SER A 247 -12.53 -11.53 -10.91
C SER A 247 -11.22 -10.89 -10.43
N GLU A 248 -10.62 -11.43 -9.38
CA GLU A 248 -9.29 -11.01 -8.91
C GLU A 248 -8.21 -11.18 -10.00
N ALA A 249 -8.30 -12.27 -10.78
CA ALA A 249 -7.42 -12.54 -11.91
C ALA A 249 -7.40 -11.38 -12.91
N TRP A 250 -8.56 -10.80 -13.24
CA TRP A 250 -8.65 -9.68 -14.18
C TRP A 250 -7.81 -8.47 -13.73
N TYR A 251 -7.75 -8.23 -12.41
CA TYR A 251 -6.98 -7.13 -11.84
C TYR A 251 -5.49 -7.48 -11.66
N ALA A 252 -5.14 -8.72 -11.33
CA ALA A 252 -3.81 -9.01 -10.79
C ALA A 252 -3.15 -10.32 -11.22
N ALA A 253 -3.70 -11.06 -12.19
CA ALA A 253 -3.04 -12.23 -12.77
C ALA A 253 -1.56 -11.97 -13.12
N ALA A 254 -0.68 -12.85 -12.65
CA ALA A 254 0.74 -12.79 -12.95
C ALA A 254 1.03 -13.35 -14.34
N ALA A 255 1.67 -12.55 -15.19
CA ALA A 255 2.09 -12.99 -16.51
C ALA A 255 3.34 -13.89 -16.46
N CYS A 256 3.38 -14.90 -17.32
CA CYS A 256 4.55 -15.75 -17.51
C CYS A 256 5.81 -14.90 -17.80
N GLY A 257 6.89 -15.18 -17.07
CA GLY A 257 8.18 -14.50 -17.23
C GLY A 257 8.28 -13.14 -16.53
N ALA A 258 7.18 -12.62 -15.97
CA ALA A 258 7.19 -11.43 -15.12
C ALA A 258 7.81 -11.74 -13.73
N PRO A 259 8.14 -10.71 -12.93
CA PRO A 259 8.50 -10.89 -11.52
C PRO A 259 7.39 -11.61 -10.75
N ARG A 260 7.72 -12.28 -9.63
CA ARG A 260 6.72 -13.00 -8.83
C ARG A 260 5.63 -12.07 -8.27
N GLN A 261 6.01 -10.82 -8.00
CA GLN A 261 5.18 -9.72 -7.53
C GLN A 261 4.28 -9.10 -8.62
N ASP A 262 4.26 -9.66 -9.83
CA ASP A 262 3.48 -9.11 -10.92
C ASP A 262 1.99 -9.07 -10.59
N ASN A 263 1.39 -7.90 -10.81
CA ASN A 263 -0.03 -7.59 -10.66
C ASN A 263 -0.55 -6.93 -11.95
N SER A 264 -0.04 -7.37 -13.10
CA SER A 264 -0.39 -6.79 -14.40
C SER A 264 -1.82 -7.10 -14.81
N GLY A 265 -2.38 -8.23 -14.35
CA GLY A 265 -3.77 -8.57 -14.59
C GLY A 265 -4.01 -9.16 -15.97
N SER A 266 -5.29 -9.17 -16.36
CA SER A 266 -5.69 -9.57 -17.70
C SER A 266 -5.05 -8.65 -18.76
N PRO A 267 -4.65 -9.17 -19.93
CA PRO A 267 -4.26 -8.33 -21.08
C PRO A 267 -5.36 -7.36 -21.55
N GLN A 268 -6.63 -7.62 -21.21
CA GLN A 268 -7.75 -6.72 -21.47
C GLN A 268 -7.85 -5.58 -20.45
N ASN A 269 -7.10 -5.66 -19.35
CA ASN A 269 -6.96 -4.63 -18.32
C ASN A 269 -5.57 -3.97 -18.38
N PRO A 270 -5.34 -2.96 -19.23
CA PRO A 270 -4.05 -2.30 -19.33
C PRO A 270 -3.65 -1.50 -18.08
N ARG A 271 -4.56 -1.33 -17.11
CA ARG A 271 -4.32 -0.64 -15.83
C ARG A 271 -3.92 -1.60 -14.71
N GLY A 272 -4.10 -2.90 -14.89
CA GLY A 272 -3.84 -3.92 -13.87
C GLY A 272 -4.53 -3.60 -12.56
N VAL A 273 -3.82 -3.84 -11.46
CA VAL A 273 -4.35 -3.66 -10.10
C VAL A 273 -4.70 -2.20 -9.75
N ARG A 274 -4.25 -1.21 -10.52
CA ARG A 274 -4.69 0.17 -10.30
C ARG A 274 -6.17 0.38 -10.66
N GLN A 275 -6.71 -0.41 -11.59
CA GLN A 275 -8.13 -0.38 -11.89
C GLN A 275 -8.98 -0.95 -10.75
N PHE A 276 -8.46 -1.93 -10.00
CA PHE A 276 -9.12 -2.45 -8.80
C PHE A 276 -9.39 -1.34 -7.78
N VAL A 277 -8.40 -0.45 -7.58
CA VAL A 277 -8.53 0.69 -6.67
C VAL A 277 -9.63 1.66 -7.12
N THR A 278 -9.64 2.01 -8.41
CA THR A 278 -10.65 2.94 -8.94
C THR A 278 -12.04 2.33 -8.94
N ASP A 279 -12.17 1.03 -9.25
CA ASP A 279 -13.44 0.33 -9.24
C ASP A 279 -13.98 0.14 -7.82
N ALA A 280 -13.11 -0.07 -6.82
CA ALA A 280 -13.51 -0.13 -5.42
C ALA A 280 -14.06 1.22 -4.91
N VAL A 281 -13.42 2.32 -5.31
CA VAL A 281 -13.84 3.68 -4.97
C VAL A 281 -15.17 4.02 -5.65
N ASP A 282 -15.32 3.68 -6.93
CA ASP A 282 -16.56 3.86 -7.67
C ASP A 282 -17.69 3.01 -7.08
N ALA A 283 -17.39 1.77 -6.68
CA ALA A 283 -18.34 0.88 -6.02
C ALA A 283 -18.80 1.43 -4.66
N LEU A 284 -17.87 1.96 -3.84
CA LEU A 284 -18.23 2.61 -2.58
C LEU A 284 -19.09 3.86 -2.81
N ALA A 285 -18.69 4.74 -3.73
CA ALA A 285 -19.46 5.94 -4.05
C ALA A 285 -20.87 5.61 -4.58
N ALA A 286 -21.01 4.56 -5.38
CA ALA A 286 -22.30 4.08 -5.87
C ALA A 286 -23.15 3.44 -4.76
N ALA A 287 -22.54 2.64 -3.88
CA ALA A 287 -23.24 1.97 -2.79
C ALA A 287 -23.64 2.93 -1.66
N GLN A 288 -22.86 3.98 -1.44
CA GLN A 288 -23.05 4.98 -0.38
C GLN A 288 -22.91 6.40 -0.96
N PRO A 289 -23.93 6.94 -1.65
CA PRO A 289 -23.85 8.26 -2.28
C PRO A 289 -23.61 9.43 -1.30
N ASP A 290 -24.03 9.26 -0.05
CA ASP A 290 -23.85 10.25 1.02
C ASP A 290 -22.59 9.98 1.88
N PHE A 291 -21.67 9.14 1.39
CA PHE A 291 -20.43 8.83 2.11
C PHE A 291 -19.62 10.12 2.38
N PRO A 292 -19.16 10.36 3.62
CA PRO A 292 -18.54 11.63 4.00
C PRO A 292 -17.07 11.66 3.54
N TRP A 293 -16.80 11.68 2.23
CA TRP A 293 -15.43 11.66 1.68
C TRP A 293 -14.54 12.78 2.21
N SER A 294 -15.11 13.98 2.42
CA SER A 294 -14.40 15.14 2.98
C SER A 294 -13.91 14.94 4.41
N ASP A 295 -14.38 13.93 5.13
CA ASP A 295 -13.85 13.60 6.46
C ASP A 295 -12.44 13.00 6.39
N TYR A 296 -12.05 12.48 5.22
CA TYR A 296 -10.78 11.78 4.98
C TYR A 296 -9.82 12.61 4.11
N ASP A 297 -10.06 13.91 3.99
CA ASP A 297 -9.17 14.91 3.38
C ASP A 297 -8.96 16.00 4.44
N LYS A 298 -7.81 15.95 5.10
CA LYS A 298 -7.44 16.75 6.28
C LYS A 298 -5.96 17.13 6.30
N GLU A 299 -5.13 16.43 5.54
CA GLU A 299 -3.69 16.59 5.54
C GLU A 299 -3.20 17.05 4.17
N ASP A 300 -2.28 18.00 4.16
CA ASP A 300 -1.50 18.38 2.97
C ASP A 300 -0.03 18.06 3.25
N PRO A 301 0.39 16.79 3.18
CA PRO A 301 1.78 16.43 3.44
C PRO A 301 2.74 17.04 2.41
N GLY A 302 2.24 17.48 1.27
CA GLY A 302 3.00 18.06 0.17
C GLY A 302 3.20 19.57 0.27
N ASP A 303 2.42 20.26 1.11
CA ASP A 303 2.35 21.73 1.19
C ASP A 303 2.13 22.32 -0.21
N ALA A 304 1.00 21.92 -0.82
CA ALA A 304 0.66 22.11 -2.22
C ALA A 304 0.50 23.58 -2.62
N ASP A 305 0.10 24.46 -1.70
CA ASP A 305 0.00 25.91 -1.88
C ASP A 305 1.17 26.71 -1.31
N HIS A 306 2.12 26.02 -0.65
CA HIS A 306 3.37 26.59 -0.12
C HIS A 306 3.17 27.63 0.98
N ASP A 307 2.24 27.36 1.90
CA ASP A 307 1.91 28.25 3.02
C ASP A 307 2.50 27.77 4.37
N ASP A 308 3.20 26.63 4.38
CA ASP A 308 3.78 25.91 5.52
C ASP A 308 2.73 25.23 6.45
N ASN A 309 1.46 25.14 6.06
CA ASN A 309 0.39 24.49 6.80
C ASN A 309 0.00 23.12 6.22
N THR A 310 0.66 22.08 6.69
CA THR A 310 0.37 20.70 6.25
C THR A 310 -0.85 20.05 6.95
N GLN A 311 -1.71 20.82 7.63
CA GLN A 311 -2.87 20.33 8.39
C GLN A 311 -4.16 20.93 7.86
N GLU A 312 -4.28 20.89 6.54
CA GLU A 312 -5.45 21.35 5.82
C GLU A 312 -5.73 20.40 4.65
N PRO A 313 -6.97 20.39 4.13
CA PRO A 313 -7.33 19.55 3.00
C PRO A 313 -6.64 20.00 1.71
N ASP A 314 -6.16 19.05 0.91
CA ASP A 314 -5.54 19.30 -0.39
C ASP A 314 -6.42 18.83 -1.59
N GLY A 315 -7.61 18.30 -1.30
CA GLY A 315 -8.54 17.76 -2.29
C GLY A 315 -8.28 16.29 -2.64
N VAL A 316 -7.43 15.59 -1.89
CA VAL A 316 -7.15 14.16 -2.04
C VAL A 316 -7.39 13.45 -0.72
N VAL A 317 -7.97 12.25 -0.76
CA VAL A 317 -8.11 11.40 0.43
C VAL A 317 -6.73 11.08 1.00
N ASP A 318 -6.52 11.41 2.28
CA ASP A 318 -5.24 11.37 2.99
C ASP A 318 -4.64 9.96 2.94
N HIS A 319 -5.42 8.97 3.37
CA HIS A 319 -4.96 7.59 3.57
C HIS A 319 -6.04 6.58 3.17
N LEU A 320 -5.88 5.95 2.00
CA LEU A 320 -6.77 4.90 1.50
C LEU A 320 -6.19 3.51 1.74
N VAL A 321 -6.94 2.66 2.43
CA VAL A 321 -6.65 1.24 2.65
C VAL A 321 -7.71 0.41 1.96
N LEU A 322 -7.28 -0.58 1.19
CA LEU A 322 -8.14 -1.59 0.57
C LEU A 322 -7.83 -2.94 1.18
N VAL A 323 -8.87 -3.67 1.56
CA VAL A 323 -8.76 -5.08 1.93
C VAL A 323 -9.46 -5.90 0.85
N HIS A 324 -8.74 -6.73 0.13
CA HIS A 324 -9.35 -7.59 -0.90
C HIS A 324 -9.75 -8.94 -0.31
N ALA A 325 -10.85 -9.50 -0.80
CA ALA A 325 -11.23 -10.88 -0.48
C ALA A 325 -10.14 -11.86 -0.94
N GLY A 326 -9.96 -12.95 -0.20
CA GLY A 326 -8.97 -13.97 -0.54
C GLY A 326 -7.58 -13.75 0.07
N LYS A 327 -6.63 -14.60 -0.35
CA LYS A 327 -5.30 -14.72 0.26
C LYS A 327 -4.26 -13.98 -0.57
N ASP A 328 -3.30 -13.34 0.08
CA ASP A 328 -2.22 -12.63 -0.61
C ASP A 328 -1.35 -13.56 -1.46
N LYS A 329 -1.06 -13.14 -2.69
CA LYS A 329 -0.12 -13.83 -3.59
C LYS A 329 1.25 -14.00 -2.93
N SER A 330 1.69 -13.06 -2.08
CA SER A 330 2.97 -13.16 -1.36
C SER A 330 3.04 -14.36 -0.39
N ALA A 331 1.87 -14.86 0.03
CA ALA A 331 1.68 -16.05 0.86
C ALA A 331 1.14 -17.25 0.05
N GLY A 332 1.40 -17.24 -1.27
CA GLY A 332 1.03 -18.32 -2.20
C GLY A 332 -0.33 -18.13 -2.89
N GLY A 333 -1.11 -17.12 -2.51
CA GLY A 333 -2.36 -16.75 -3.20
C GLY A 333 -3.57 -17.63 -2.94
N GLY A 334 -3.49 -18.58 -2.00
CA GLY A 334 -4.65 -19.41 -1.64
C GLY A 334 -5.22 -20.21 -2.80
N ALA A 335 -6.53 -20.13 -3.02
CA ALA A 335 -7.21 -20.84 -4.10
C ALA A 335 -6.93 -20.18 -5.46
N GLU A 336 -6.70 -18.87 -5.47
CA GLU A 336 -6.47 -18.05 -6.65
C GLU A 336 -5.01 -18.13 -7.12
N GLY A 337 -4.08 -18.44 -6.22
CA GLY A 337 -2.67 -18.69 -6.54
C GLY A 337 -2.01 -17.51 -7.26
N THR A 338 -1.58 -17.72 -8.50
CA THR A 338 -0.96 -16.68 -9.33
C THR A 338 -1.95 -15.62 -9.85
N TYR A 339 -3.25 -15.83 -9.64
CA TYR A 339 -4.29 -14.84 -9.96
C TYR A 339 -4.51 -13.81 -8.85
N ALA A 340 -4.11 -14.13 -7.62
CA ALA A 340 -4.32 -13.29 -6.45
C ALA A 340 -3.61 -11.93 -6.56
N ILE A 341 -4.08 -10.92 -5.82
CA ILE A 341 -3.32 -9.68 -5.66
C ILE A 341 -2.09 -9.95 -4.78
N TRP A 342 -0.92 -9.46 -5.21
CA TRP A 342 0.23 -9.30 -4.32
C TRP A 342 0.09 -7.98 -3.56
N ALA A 343 0.01 -8.03 -2.24
CA ALA A 343 -0.21 -6.86 -1.38
C ALA A 343 0.90 -5.79 -1.52
N HIS A 344 0.52 -4.51 -1.49
CA HIS A 344 1.45 -3.40 -1.73
C HIS A 344 0.88 -2.05 -1.29
N ALA A 345 1.75 -1.05 -1.15
CA ALA A 345 1.41 0.37 -1.15
C ALA A 345 1.83 1.01 -2.47
N SER A 346 0.99 1.85 -3.08
CA SER A 346 1.30 2.52 -4.35
C SER A 346 0.42 3.74 -4.59
N THR A 347 0.43 4.23 -5.83
CA THR A 347 -0.33 5.39 -6.29
C THR A 347 -1.12 5.04 -7.55
N VAL A 348 -2.38 5.46 -7.60
CA VAL A 348 -3.16 5.59 -8.84
C VAL A 348 -2.58 6.78 -9.62
N LEU A 349 -1.97 6.51 -10.77
CA LEU A 349 -1.28 7.53 -11.57
C LEU A 349 -2.24 8.69 -11.90
N ARG A 350 -1.87 9.92 -11.48
CA ARG A 350 -2.66 11.17 -11.59
C ARG A 350 -3.91 11.25 -10.71
N GLY A 351 -4.10 10.27 -9.83
CA GLY A 351 -5.28 10.11 -9.01
C GLY A 351 -6.53 9.72 -9.81
N HIS A 352 -7.60 9.45 -9.08
CA HIS A 352 -8.93 9.14 -9.60
C HIS A 352 -9.95 10.02 -8.89
N VAL A 353 -10.82 10.67 -9.66
CA VAL A 353 -11.87 11.53 -9.09
C VAL A 353 -12.95 10.64 -8.51
N VAL A 354 -13.27 10.84 -7.23
CA VAL A 354 -14.34 10.12 -6.56
C VAL A 354 -15.68 10.56 -7.18
N PRO A 355 -16.50 9.64 -7.74
CA PRO A 355 -17.76 9.99 -8.37
C PRO A 355 -18.67 10.80 -7.44
N GLY A 356 -19.25 11.89 -7.96
CA GLY A 356 -20.15 12.75 -7.19
C GLY A 356 -19.47 13.78 -6.29
N THR A 357 -18.14 13.86 -6.29
CA THR A 357 -17.38 14.83 -5.49
C THR A 357 -16.30 15.52 -6.34
N ASP A 358 -15.66 16.56 -5.78
CA ASP A 358 -14.46 17.17 -6.36
C ASP A 358 -13.15 16.58 -5.79
N LEU A 359 -13.26 15.56 -4.92
CA LEU A 359 -12.11 14.91 -4.26
C LEU A 359 -11.50 13.83 -5.16
N LYS A 360 -10.23 13.53 -4.90
CA LYS A 360 -9.52 12.42 -5.55
C LYS A 360 -9.04 11.38 -4.55
N VAL A 361 -8.77 10.19 -5.04
CA VAL A 361 -7.87 9.23 -4.39
C VAL A 361 -6.59 9.15 -5.19
N ALA A 362 -5.45 8.97 -4.54
CA ALA A 362 -4.18 8.81 -5.23
C ALA A 362 -3.34 7.71 -4.60
N ASN A 363 -2.83 7.92 -3.39
CA ASN A 363 -2.06 6.93 -2.68
C ASN A 363 -3.00 5.88 -2.08
N TYR A 364 -2.57 4.63 -2.06
CA TYR A 364 -3.35 3.54 -1.51
C TYR A 364 -2.46 2.42 -0.97
N ILE A 365 -3.03 1.68 -0.02
CA ILE A 365 -2.50 0.42 0.50
C ILE A 365 -3.50 -0.68 0.14
N VAL A 366 -3.04 -1.83 -0.32
CA VAL A 366 -3.90 -3.00 -0.54
C VAL A 366 -3.34 -4.23 0.19
N GLN A 367 -4.21 -4.89 0.95
CA GLN A 367 -3.91 -6.04 1.81
C GLN A 367 -4.95 -7.15 1.65
N PRO A 368 -4.60 -8.43 1.90
CA PRO A 368 -5.56 -9.53 1.83
C PRO A 368 -6.51 -9.54 3.03
N GLU A 369 -7.58 -10.31 2.89
CA GLU A 369 -8.60 -10.56 3.90
C GLU A 369 -8.01 -11.09 5.23
N ASP A 370 -7.00 -11.96 5.15
CA ASP A 370 -6.31 -12.56 6.30
C ASP A 370 -5.10 -11.75 6.82
N SER A 371 -4.98 -10.47 6.46
CA SER A 371 -3.84 -9.68 6.89
C SER A 371 -3.90 -9.33 8.38
N GLY A 372 -2.79 -9.56 9.09
CA GLY A 372 -2.66 -9.16 10.49
C GLY A 372 -2.22 -7.70 10.66
N VAL A 373 -2.40 -7.17 11.88
CA VAL A 373 -2.10 -5.78 12.26
C VAL A 373 -0.70 -5.30 11.85
N GLY A 374 0.31 -6.18 11.94
CA GLY A 374 1.71 -5.81 11.66
C GLY A 374 1.94 -5.41 10.20
N VAL A 375 1.20 -6.01 9.26
CA VAL A 375 1.38 -5.69 7.84
C VAL A 375 0.63 -4.41 7.45
N PHE A 376 -0.55 -4.16 8.01
CA PHE A 376 -1.20 -2.85 7.88
C PHE A 376 -0.31 -1.73 8.45
N ALA A 377 0.27 -1.93 9.63
CA ALA A 377 1.17 -0.95 10.23
C ALA A 377 2.44 -0.73 9.40
N HIS A 378 3.00 -1.79 8.81
CA HIS A 378 4.15 -1.70 7.93
C HIS A 378 3.85 -0.87 6.68
N GLU A 379 2.78 -1.20 5.95
CA GLU A 379 2.40 -0.47 4.73
C GLU A 379 2.01 0.98 5.00
N PHE A 380 1.35 1.24 6.12
CA PHE A 380 1.06 2.62 6.53
C PHE A 380 2.34 3.41 6.81
N GLY A 381 3.42 2.74 7.24
CA GLY A 381 4.76 3.33 7.29
C GLY A 381 5.24 3.87 5.93
N HIS A 382 4.97 3.16 4.82
CA HIS A 382 5.32 3.64 3.47
C HIS A 382 4.53 4.86 3.07
N ASP A 383 3.25 4.92 3.43
CA ASP A 383 2.42 6.08 3.17
C ASP A 383 2.95 7.33 3.91
N LEU A 384 3.45 7.14 5.13
CA LEU A 384 4.19 8.16 5.89
C LEU A 384 5.59 8.48 5.32
N GLY A 385 6.02 7.80 4.26
CA GLY A 385 7.27 8.07 3.55
C GLY A 385 8.47 7.27 4.03
N LEU A 386 8.27 6.27 4.90
CA LEU A 386 9.35 5.42 5.39
C LEU A 386 9.74 4.38 4.33
N PRO A 387 11.04 4.10 4.12
CA PRO A 387 11.50 3.07 3.20
C PRO A 387 11.45 1.68 3.84
N ASP A 388 11.50 0.65 3.00
CA ASP A 388 11.76 -0.72 3.41
C ASP A 388 13.20 -0.90 3.89
N LEU A 389 13.33 -1.42 5.11
CA LEU A 389 14.62 -1.63 5.78
C LEU A 389 15.00 -3.11 5.91
N TYR A 390 14.16 -4.04 5.45
CA TYR A 390 14.60 -5.45 5.37
C TYR A 390 15.78 -5.58 4.41
N ASP A 391 16.49 -6.70 4.52
CA ASP A 391 17.68 -6.96 3.72
C ASP A 391 17.33 -7.11 2.24
N ASN A 392 17.19 -5.96 1.60
CA ASN A 392 17.08 -5.78 0.18
C ASN A 392 18.47 -5.81 -0.47
N PHE A 393 19.53 -5.58 0.32
CA PHE A 393 20.85 -5.19 -0.17
C PHE A 393 21.87 -6.34 -0.21
N SER A 394 21.77 -7.33 0.68
CA SER A 394 22.69 -8.45 0.78
C SER A 394 22.03 -9.71 0.21
N GLY A 395 22.53 -10.13 -0.95
CA GLY A 395 22.39 -11.51 -1.38
C GLY A 395 23.44 -12.36 -0.67
N GLY A 396 23.52 -12.30 0.66
CA GLY A 396 24.73 -12.73 1.37
C GLY A 396 25.96 -11.87 1.07
#